data_AF-A0A7L2A6R3-F1
#
_entry.id   AF-A0A7L2A6R3-F1
#
_cell.length_a   1.000
_cell.length_b   1.000
_cell.length_c   1.000
_cell.angle_alpha   90.00
_cell.angle_beta   90.00
_cell.angle_gamma   90.00
#
_symmetry.space_group_name_H-M   'P 1'
#
loop_
_entity.id
_entity.type
_entity.pdbx_description
1 polymer ?
#
loop_
_entity_poly.entity_id
_entity_poly.type
_entity_poly.pdbx_seq_one_letter_code
_entity_poly.pdbx_strand_id
1 'polypeptide(L)'
;MSHKAWMKTVPTENCDVLMTFPDTTDDHTLLWLLNHIRLGIPELIVQVRHHKHTRVYAFFVTATYESLLRGADEIGLRKPVKAEFGGGMRSFSCEEDYIYENIENELFFFTSQERQNIIRYWLENLRAKQGESLHNIHFLEGQPIIPELAARGVIQQLFPLHEQRILRRLMKSWVQAVCEAQPLGEFPSRTGGGFLGDFGAGRGPTPVQLVPSVPQTSQDISCVVFAIFNVVWATLFLEEWKRRGAEFAYKWGTLDTPAESIEEPRPQFRGMKRISPVTSAEEFYYPPWKRLLFQCLVSLPVCLACLILVFLLMLGCFQLQ
;
A
#
# COMPACT_ATOMS: atom_id res chain seq x y z
N MET A 1 -37.40 -10.35 -23.12
CA MET A 1 -37.50 -9.26 -22.12
C MET A 1 -36.90 -9.72 -20.81
N SER A 2 -36.09 -8.87 -20.17
CA SER A 2 -35.62 -8.86 -18.76
C SER A 2 -34.78 -10.08 -18.30
N HIS A 3 -33.52 -9.98 -17.86
CA HIS A 3 -33.03 -9.19 -16.73
C HIS A 3 -31.54 -8.81 -16.95
N LYS A 4 -31.27 -7.61 -17.48
CA LYS A 4 -29.96 -6.92 -17.35
C LYS A 4 -30.16 -5.43 -17.01
N ALA A 5 -31.16 -5.15 -16.16
CA ALA A 5 -31.54 -3.79 -15.76
C ALA A 5 -31.14 -3.42 -14.31
N TRP A 6 -30.52 -4.34 -13.55
CA TRP A 6 -30.17 -4.10 -12.13
C TRP A 6 -28.73 -3.62 -11.92
N MET A 7 -27.78 -3.77 -12.85
CA MET A 7 -26.41 -3.22 -12.69
C MET A 7 -26.33 -1.68 -12.65
N LYS A 8 -27.40 -0.99 -12.24
CA LYS A 8 -27.28 0.26 -11.51
C LYS A 8 -26.67 -0.06 -10.15
N THR A 9 -25.35 -0.14 -10.11
CA THR A 9 -24.61 0.28 -8.93
C THR A 9 -25.16 1.66 -8.59
N VAL A 10 -25.97 1.77 -7.55
CA VAL A 10 -26.35 3.09 -7.02
C VAL A 10 -25.01 3.75 -6.73
N PRO A 11 -24.66 4.85 -7.44
CA PRO A 11 -23.34 5.43 -7.27
C PRO A 11 -23.21 5.78 -5.79
N THR A 12 -22.16 5.26 -5.18
CA THR A 12 -21.71 5.71 -3.86
C THR A 12 -21.12 7.10 -4.06
N GLU A 13 -21.98 8.06 -4.37
CA GLU A 13 -21.62 9.47 -4.41
C GLU A 13 -21.20 9.78 -2.97
N ASN A 14 -19.89 9.92 -2.76
CA ASN A 14 -19.23 10.30 -1.49
C ASN A 14 -18.88 9.16 -0.52
N CYS A 15 -18.41 8.01 -1.02
CA CYS A 15 -17.76 7.01 -0.18
C CYS A 15 -16.31 6.80 -0.61
N ASP A 16 -15.39 6.85 0.35
CA ASP A 16 -13.97 6.70 0.11
C ASP A 16 -13.52 5.25 0.39
N VAL A 17 -13.98 4.66 1.51
CA VAL A 17 -13.57 3.32 1.97
C VAL A 17 -14.78 2.44 2.28
N LEU A 18 -14.73 1.17 1.87
CA LEU A 18 -15.73 0.16 2.20
C LEU A 18 -15.16 -0.89 3.15
N MET A 19 -15.90 -1.16 4.23
CA MET A 19 -15.63 -2.25 5.16
C MET A 19 -16.76 -3.28 5.05
N THR A 20 -16.41 -4.54 4.76
CA THR A 20 -17.38 -5.63 4.62
C THR A 20 -17.25 -6.65 5.74
N PHE A 21 -18.37 -7.26 6.09
CA PHE A 21 -18.46 -8.25 7.16
C PHE A 21 -18.95 -9.60 6.61
N PRO A 22 -18.59 -10.73 7.22
CA PRO A 22 -19.21 -12.01 6.92
C PRO A 22 -20.73 -12.00 7.16
N ASP A 23 -21.47 -12.85 6.45
CA ASP A 23 -22.91 -13.06 6.62
C ASP A 23 -23.28 -13.66 7.99
N THR A 24 -22.31 -14.27 8.68
CA THR A 24 -22.44 -14.83 10.02
C THR A 24 -22.28 -13.81 11.15
N THR A 25 -21.96 -12.55 10.84
CA THR A 25 -21.69 -11.51 11.84
C THR A 25 -22.98 -11.11 12.55
N ASP A 26 -22.95 -11.09 13.88
CA ASP A 26 -24.07 -10.69 14.72
C ASP A 26 -24.23 -9.16 14.78
N ASP A 27 -25.48 -8.71 14.93
CA ASP A 27 -25.82 -7.28 15.02
C ASP A 27 -25.12 -6.59 16.21
N HIS A 28 -24.84 -7.32 17.29
CA HIS A 28 -24.14 -6.78 18.46
C HIS A 28 -22.68 -6.44 18.13
N THR A 29 -21.95 -7.31 17.43
CA THR A 29 -20.60 -6.99 16.91
C THR A 29 -20.60 -5.75 16.01
N LEU A 30 -21.56 -5.64 15.11
CA LEU A 30 -21.66 -4.49 14.20
C LEU A 30 -21.93 -3.18 14.96
N LEU A 31 -22.87 -3.20 15.90
CA LEU A 31 -23.21 -2.03 16.72
C LEU A 31 -22.06 -1.64 17.65
N TRP A 32 -21.39 -2.62 18.26
CA TRP A 32 -20.21 -2.40 19.09
C TRP A 32 -19.13 -1.68 18.30
N LEU A 33 -18.79 -2.19 17.10
CA LEU A 33 -17.76 -1.59 16.25
C LEU A 33 -18.16 -0.20 15.76
N LEU A 34 -19.43 -0.02 15.35
CA LEU A 34 -19.95 1.29 14.93
C LEU A 34 -19.85 2.33 16.05
N ASN A 35 -20.16 1.94 17.29
CA ASN A 35 -20.06 2.82 18.44
C ASN A 35 -18.60 3.20 18.71
N HIS A 36 -17.67 2.24 18.63
CA HIS A 36 -16.25 2.52 18.79
C HIS A 36 -15.68 3.44 17.73
N ILE A 37 -16.07 3.26 16.45
CA ILE A 37 -15.63 4.18 15.39
C ILE A 37 -16.18 5.60 15.65
N ARG A 38 -17.47 5.73 16.03
CA ARG A 38 -18.09 7.04 16.27
C ARG A 38 -17.54 7.77 17.49
N LEU A 39 -17.20 7.03 18.56
CA LEU A 39 -16.66 7.62 19.79
C LEU A 39 -15.15 7.83 19.71
N GLY A 40 -14.43 6.96 19.01
CA GLY A 40 -12.98 7.02 18.88
C GLY A 40 -12.51 7.96 17.78
N ILE A 41 -13.29 8.11 16.69
CA ILE A 41 -12.94 8.93 15.53
C ILE A 41 -14.18 9.74 15.10
N PRO A 42 -14.51 10.84 15.80
CA PRO A 42 -15.67 11.67 15.47
C PRO A 42 -15.57 12.32 14.06
N GLU A 43 -14.38 12.41 13.49
CA GLU A 43 -14.08 12.96 12.17
C GLU A 43 -14.69 12.11 11.03
N LEU A 44 -14.95 10.83 11.28
CA LEU A 44 -15.45 9.87 10.30
C LEU A 44 -16.97 9.78 10.28
N ILE A 45 -17.52 9.81 9.06
CA ILE A 45 -18.93 9.57 8.78
C ILE A 45 -19.09 8.13 8.30
N VAL A 46 -19.78 7.32 9.10
CA VAL A 46 -20.05 5.92 8.79
C VAL A 46 -21.53 5.72 8.44
N GLN A 47 -21.79 5.26 7.22
CA GLN A 47 -23.12 4.83 6.77
C GLN A 47 -23.17 3.30 6.71
N VAL A 48 -24.08 2.70 7.48
CA VAL A 48 -24.33 1.26 7.44
C VAL A 48 -25.34 0.95 6.35
N ARG A 49 -25.01 0.00 5.46
CA ARG A 49 -25.98 -0.50 4.47
C ARG A 49 -26.05 -2.02 4.53
N HIS A 50 -27.26 -2.55 4.44
CA HIS A 50 -27.53 -3.97 4.33
C HIS A 50 -27.81 -4.32 2.86
N HIS A 51 -27.04 -5.26 2.31
CA HIS A 51 -27.22 -5.68 0.93
C HIS A 51 -28.21 -6.86 0.85
N LYS A 52 -29.40 -6.61 0.29
CA LYS A 52 -30.51 -7.58 0.27
C LYS A 52 -30.18 -8.93 -0.38
N HIS A 53 -29.30 -8.96 -1.38
CA HIS A 53 -28.98 -10.19 -2.12
C HIS A 53 -27.89 -11.04 -1.48
N THR A 54 -26.86 -10.41 -0.91
CA THR A 54 -25.76 -11.12 -0.24
C THR A 54 -26.02 -11.31 1.25
N ARG A 55 -27.04 -10.64 1.80
CA ARG A 55 -27.36 -10.59 3.25
C ARG A 55 -26.19 -10.14 4.11
N VAL A 56 -25.30 -9.35 3.52
CA VAL A 56 -24.10 -8.84 4.16
C VAL A 56 -24.32 -7.38 4.53
N TYR A 57 -23.89 -7.03 5.74
CA TYR A 57 -23.73 -5.65 6.16
C TYR A 57 -22.39 -5.08 5.66
N ALA A 58 -22.39 -3.81 5.29
CA ALA A 58 -21.18 -3.10 4.95
C ALA A 58 -21.21 -1.68 5.50
N PHE A 59 -20.06 -1.20 5.97
CA PHE A 59 -19.86 0.17 6.43
C PHE A 59 -19.20 0.97 5.31
N PHE A 60 -19.90 2.02 4.89
CA PHE A 60 -19.42 3.00 3.93
C PHE A 60 -18.86 4.17 4.73
N VAL A 61 -17.56 4.39 4.61
CA VAL A 61 -16.81 5.34 5.43
C VAL A 61 -16.34 6.51 4.56
N THR A 62 -16.55 7.71 5.05
CA THR A 62 -16.19 8.97 4.41
C THR A 62 -15.88 10.04 5.47
N ALA A 63 -15.35 11.18 5.06
CA ALA A 63 -15.05 12.30 5.95
C ALA A 63 -15.36 13.64 5.26
N THR A 64 -15.62 14.68 6.06
CA THR A 64 -15.77 16.06 5.56
C THR A 64 -14.41 16.63 5.15
N TYR A 65 -14.41 17.71 4.36
CA TYR A 65 -13.18 18.36 3.94
C TYR A 65 -12.36 18.87 5.13
N GLU A 66 -13.00 19.52 6.10
CA GLU A 66 -12.35 20.01 7.32
C GLU A 66 -11.71 18.89 8.15
N SER A 67 -12.41 17.75 8.31
CA SER A 67 -11.86 16.57 8.96
C SER A 67 -10.62 16.07 8.22
N LEU A 68 -10.69 15.99 6.89
CA LEU A 68 -9.56 15.54 6.06
C LEU A 68 -8.35 16.46 6.16
N LEU A 69 -8.54 17.78 6.31
CA LEU A 69 -7.45 18.72 6.57
C LEU A 69 -6.74 18.37 7.89
N ARG A 70 -7.49 18.11 8.97
CA ARG A 70 -6.91 17.68 10.25
C ARG A 70 -6.14 16.37 10.13
N GLY A 71 -6.73 15.38 9.45
CA GLY A 71 -6.06 14.10 9.22
C GLY A 71 -4.82 14.22 8.33
N ALA A 72 -4.81 15.16 7.40
CA ALA A 72 -3.62 15.45 6.59
C ALA A 72 -2.48 16.05 7.41
N ASP A 73 -2.79 16.89 8.40
CA ASP A 73 -1.82 17.45 9.36
C ASP A 73 -1.28 16.35 10.29
N GLU A 74 -2.17 15.53 10.87
CA GLU A 74 -1.80 14.40 11.74
C GLU A 74 -0.85 13.39 11.07
N ILE A 75 -1.06 13.12 9.78
CA ILE A 75 -0.22 12.22 8.98
C ILE A 75 1.05 12.91 8.47
N GLY A 76 1.10 14.25 8.53
CA GLY A 76 2.18 15.04 7.94
C GLY A 76 2.22 14.93 6.42
N LEU A 77 1.05 14.86 5.76
CA LEU A 77 0.93 14.68 4.32
C LEU A 77 1.63 15.83 3.58
N ARG A 78 2.50 15.52 2.62
CA ARG A 78 3.21 16.58 1.89
C ARG A 78 2.35 17.19 0.78
N LYS A 79 2.30 18.53 0.76
CA LYS A 79 1.55 19.32 -0.23
C LYS A 79 2.45 20.37 -0.90
N PRO A 80 2.18 20.72 -2.16
CA PRO A 80 2.90 21.77 -2.86
C PRO A 80 2.58 23.13 -2.24
N VAL A 81 3.64 23.92 -1.99
CA VAL A 81 3.55 25.28 -1.49
C VAL A 81 3.53 26.24 -2.67
N LYS A 82 2.73 27.31 -2.58
CA LYS A 82 2.65 28.35 -3.60
C LYS A 82 4.05 28.96 -3.83
N ALA A 83 4.36 29.30 -5.08
CA ALA A 83 5.64 29.87 -5.46
C ALA A 83 6.02 31.15 -4.67
N GLU A 84 5.03 31.94 -4.24
CA GLU A 84 5.23 33.16 -3.46
C GLU A 84 5.78 32.90 -2.04
N PHE A 85 5.58 31.70 -1.49
CA PHE A 85 6.07 31.28 -0.17
C PHE A 85 7.33 30.38 -0.27
N GLY A 86 8.03 30.40 -1.41
CA GLY A 86 9.26 29.64 -1.63
C GLY A 86 9.09 28.34 -2.44
N GLY A 87 7.85 27.94 -2.72
CA GLY A 87 7.56 26.76 -3.55
C GLY A 87 7.99 25.43 -2.91
N GLY A 88 7.99 24.37 -3.72
CA GLY A 88 8.41 23.03 -3.28
C GLY A 88 7.32 22.26 -2.52
N MET A 89 7.73 21.22 -1.79
CA MET A 89 6.82 20.33 -1.04
C MET A 89 7.08 20.48 0.47
N ARG A 90 6.03 20.72 1.24
CA ARG A 90 6.11 20.83 2.72
C ARG A 90 5.06 19.93 3.37
N SER A 91 5.34 19.45 4.58
CA SER A 91 4.35 18.75 5.41
C SER A 91 3.19 19.69 5.68
N PHE A 92 1.98 19.27 5.31
CA PHE A 92 0.76 20.03 5.51
C PHE A 92 0.58 20.39 6.98
N SER A 93 0.12 21.60 7.24
CA SER A 93 -0.21 22.07 8.58
C SER A 93 -1.47 22.92 8.50
N CYS A 94 -2.43 22.67 9.39
CA CYS A 94 -3.66 23.43 9.47
C CYS A 94 -3.44 24.88 9.92
N GLU A 95 -2.35 25.18 10.65
CA GLU A 95 -2.06 26.53 11.14
C GLU A 95 -1.60 27.48 10.02
N GLU A 96 -0.94 26.94 8.99
CA GLU A 96 -0.39 27.69 7.85
C GLU A 96 -1.02 27.22 6.51
N ASP A 97 -2.33 26.92 6.49
CA ASP A 97 -2.99 26.32 5.32
C ASP A 97 -2.97 27.20 4.04
N TYR A 98 -2.96 28.53 4.21
CA TYR A 98 -2.96 29.51 3.12
C TYR A 98 -1.73 29.44 2.21
N ILE A 99 -0.64 28.80 2.64
CA ILE A 99 0.60 28.67 1.84
C ILE A 99 0.49 27.59 0.77
N TYR A 100 -0.47 26.66 0.87
CA TYR A 100 -0.56 25.51 -0.03
C TYR A 100 -1.34 25.81 -1.31
N GLU A 101 -0.92 25.21 -2.42
CA GLU A 101 -1.60 25.36 -3.70
C GLU A 101 -2.98 24.69 -3.69
N ASN A 102 -3.98 25.36 -4.27
CA ASN A 102 -5.36 24.86 -4.43
C ASN A 102 -6.11 24.51 -3.13
N ILE A 103 -5.69 25.03 -1.97
CA ILE A 103 -6.34 24.78 -0.67
C ILE A 103 -7.83 25.20 -0.64
N GLU A 104 -8.21 26.21 -1.42
CA GLU A 104 -9.58 26.70 -1.55
C GLU A 104 -10.51 25.73 -2.30
N ASN A 105 -9.94 24.76 -3.03
CA ASN A 105 -10.70 23.87 -3.90
C ASN A 105 -10.83 22.47 -3.31
N GLU A 106 -11.93 22.24 -2.58
CA GLU A 106 -12.21 20.98 -1.89
C GLU A 106 -12.16 19.74 -2.80
N LEU A 107 -12.46 19.90 -4.09
CA LEU A 107 -12.53 18.80 -5.06
C LEU A 107 -11.15 18.38 -5.59
N PHE A 108 -10.17 19.29 -5.60
CA PHE A 108 -8.86 19.04 -6.20
C PHE A 108 -7.72 19.04 -5.19
N PHE A 109 -7.91 19.64 -4.00
CA PHE A 109 -6.86 19.69 -2.99
C PHE A 109 -6.46 18.28 -2.52
N PHE A 110 -7.45 17.43 -2.23
CA PHE A 110 -7.22 16.03 -1.91
C PHE A 110 -7.57 15.12 -3.08
N THR A 111 -6.61 14.30 -3.46
CA THR A 111 -6.85 13.18 -4.37
C THR A 111 -7.64 12.07 -3.65
N SER A 112 -8.36 11.24 -4.41
CA SER A 112 -9.16 10.15 -3.83
C SER A 112 -8.32 9.16 -3.00
N GLN A 113 -7.07 8.88 -3.38
CA GLN A 113 -6.21 8.05 -2.52
C GLN A 113 -5.80 8.79 -1.24
N GLU A 114 -5.46 10.07 -1.27
CA GLU A 114 -5.08 10.78 -0.04
C GLU A 114 -6.24 10.76 0.96
N ARG A 115 -7.47 10.98 0.49
CA ARG A 115 -8.69 10.82 1.31
C ARG A 115 -8.77 9.42 1.92
N GLN A 116 -8.59 8.40 1.08
CA GLN A 116 -8.61 6.99 1.51
C GLN A 116 -7.49 6.64 2.48
N ASN A 117 -6.31 7.22 2.30
CA ASN A 117 -5.14 7.02 3.14
C ASN A 117 -5.34 7.67 4.51
N ILE A 118 -5.91 8.87 4.55
CA ILE A 118 -6.29 9.55 5.80
C ILE A 118 -7.32 8.72 6.58
N ILE A 119 -8.38 8.28 5.90
CA ILE A 119 -9.41 7.44 6.51
C ILE A 119 -8.83 6.11 7.00
N ARG A 120 -7.96 5.49 6.20
CA ARG A 120 -7.27 4.25 6.57
C ARG A 120 -6.40 4.46 7.81
N TYR A 121 -5.62 5.54 7.85
CA TYR A 121 -4.78 5.90 9.00
C TYR A 121 -5.61 6.01 10.28
N TRP A 122 -6.74 6.72 10.27
CA TRP A 122 -7.60 6.78 11.45
C TRP A 122 -8.16 5.43 11.86
N LEU A 123 -8.63 4.62 10.89
CA LEU A 123 -9.15 3.29 11.17
C LEU A 123 -8.08 2.35 11.76
N GLU A 124 -6.85 2.40 11.25
CA GLU A 124 -5.72 1.63 11.78
C GLU A 124 -5.28 2.14 13.16
N ASN A 125 -5.38 3.45 13.40
CA ASN A 125 -5.08 4.09 14.68
C ASN A 125 -6.20 4.06 15.72
N LEU A 126 -7.34 3.44 15.42
CA LEU A 126 -8.38 3.20 16.42
C LEU A 126 -7.87 2.20 17.48
N ARG A 127 -7.52 2.69 18.67
CA ARG A 127 -6.94 1.88 19.75
C ARG A 127 -7.96 1.40 20.76
N ALA A 128 -7.74 0.18 21.25
CA ALA A 128 -8.51 -0.39 22.33
C ALA A 128 -8.17 0.26 23.68
N LYS A 129 -9.20 0.59 24.47
CA LYS A 129 -9.06 1.05 25.86
C LYS A 129 -8.88 -0.13 26.81
N GLN A 130 -8.50 0.18 28.05
CA GLN A 130 -8.26 -0.82 29.07
C GLN A 130 -9.51 -1.68 29.35
N GLY A 131 -9.35 -3.00 29.29
CA GLY A 131 -10.42 -3.97 29.57
C GLY A 131 -11.43 -4.17 28.43
N GLU A 132 -11.19 -3.60 27.25
CA GLU A 132 -12.07 -3.81 26.11
C GLU A 132 -12.03 -5.25 25.60
N SER A 133 -13.23 -5.78 25.33
CA SER A 133 -13.40 -7.09 24.76
C SER A 133 -14.57 -7.10 23.77
N LEU A 134 -14.45 -7.96 22.77
CA LEU A 134 -15.52 -8.31 21.84
C LEU A 134 -15.65 -9.83 21.84
N HIS A 135 -16.73 -10.36 22.41
CA HIS A 135 -16.92 -11.81 22.56
C HIS A 135 -15.71 -12.47 23.26
N ASN A 136 -15.02 -13.40 22.59
CA ASN A 136 -13.82 -14.07 23.09
C ASN A 136 -12.50 -13.36 22.72
N ILE A 137 -12.59 -12.14 22.18
CA ILE A 137 -11.45 -11.33 21.79
C ILE A 137 -11.16 -10.34 22.92
N HIS A 138 -10.01 -10.51 23.56
CA HIS A 138 -9.49 -9.56 24.55
C HIS A 138 -8.37 -8.75 23.90
N PHE A 139 -8.54 -7.44 23.88
CA PHE A 139 -7.54 -6.52 23.34
C PHE A 139 -6.52 -6.15 24.43
N LEU A 140 -5.28 -5.91 24.02
CA LEU A 140 -4.31 -5.23 24.87
C LEU A 140 -4.62 -3.73 24.90
N GLU A 141 -4.24 -3.06 25.98
CA GLU A 141 -4.35 -1.61 26.07
C GLU A 141 -3.49 -0.96 24.97
N GLY A 142 -4.10 -0.08 24.16
CA GLY A 142 -3.42 0.56 23.03
C GLY A 142 -3.30 -0.30 21.77
N GLN A 143 -3.86 -1.51 21.73
CA GLN A 143 -3.84 -2.36 20.54
C GLN A 143 -4.78 -1.82 19.45
N PRO A 144 -4.40 -1.83 18.16
CA PRO A 144 -5.29 -1.41 17.09
C PRO A 144 -6.47 -2.37 16.90
N ILE A 145 -7.70 -1.85 16.96
CA ILE A 145 -8.94 -2.64 16.92
C ILE A 145 -9.18 -3.21 15.52
N ILE A 146 -9.16 -2.36 14.49
CA ILE A 146 -9.54 -2.75 13.11
C ILE A 146 -8.62 -3.84 12.53
N PRO A 147 -7.28 -3.72 12.61
CA PRO A 147 -6.38 -4.75 12.07
C PRO A 147 -6.50 -6.08 12.82
N GLU A 148 -6.73 -6.07 14.14
CA GLU A 148 -6.93 -7.28 14.93
C GLU A 148 -8.24 -7.98 14.57
N LEU A 149 -9.34 -7.23 14.40
CA LEU A 149 -10.62 -7.77 13.95
C LEU A 149 -10.55 -8.34 12.54
N ALA A 150 -9.79 -7.70 11.65
CA ALA A 150 -9.52 -8.23 10.31
C ALA A 150 -8.68 -9.51 10.35
N ALA A 151 -7.64 -9.56 11.19
CA ALA A 151 -6.80 -10.75 11.35
C ALA A 151 -7.58 -11.97 11.90
N ARG A 152 -8.62 -11.73 12.70
CA ARG A 152 -9.51 -12.76 13.24
C ARG A 152 -10.70 -13.10 12.34
N GLY A 153 -10.84 -12.42 11.20
CA GLY A 153 -11.92 -12.64 10.24
C GLY A 153 -13.30 -12.14 10.67
N VAL A 154 -13.36 -11.28 11.70
CA VAL A 154 -14.61 -10.57 12.07
C VAL A 154 -14.93 -9.51 11.03
N ILE A 155 -13.90 -8.77 10.60
CA ILE A 155 -13.96 -7.91 9.41
C ILE A 155 -13.45 -8.75 8.24
N GLN A 156 -14.25 -8.86 7.18
CA GLN A 156 -13.87 -9.66 6.03
C GLN A 156 -12.80 -8.93 5.21
N GLN A 157 -13.09 -7.70 4.78
CA GLN A 157 -12.18 -6.88 3.99
C GLN A 157 -12.43 -5.39 4.25
N LEU A 158 -11.34 -4.61 4.19
CA LEU A 158 -11.35 -3.16 4.15
C LEU A 158 -10.67 -2.73 2.85
N PHE A 159 -11.40 -2.11 1.93
CA PHE A 159 -10.82 -1.68 0.66
C PHE A 159 -11.26 -0.27 0.24
N PRO A 160 -10.35 0.49 -0.39
CA PRO A 160 -10.68 1.78 -0.98
C PRO A 160 -11.61 1.61 -2.19
N LEU A 161 -12.57 2.51 -2.36
CA LEU A 161 -13.45 2.51 -3.53
C LEU A 161 -12.81 3.26 -4.69
N HIS A 162 -12.79 2.64 -5.87
CA HIS A 162 -12.22 3.28 -7.06
C HIS A 162 -13.15 4.32 -7.66
N GLU A 163 -12.59 5.49 -7.98
CA GLU A 163 -13.28 6.47 -8.79
C GLU A 163 -13.26 6.08 -10.27
N GLN A 164 -14.44 5.72 -10.79
CA GLN A 164 -14.64 5.23 -12.16
C GLN A 164 -14.29 6.28 -13.23
N ARG A 165 -14.36 7.57 -12.91
CA ARG A 165 -14.00 8.65 -13.84
C ARG A 165 -12.50 8.69 -14.09
N ILE A 166 -11.71 8.71 -13.02
CA ILE A 166 -10.26 8.72 -13.11
C ILE A 166 -9.76 7.39 -13.72
N LEU A 167 -10.42 6.25 -13.45
CA LEU A 167 -10.00 4.96 -14.04
C LEU A 167 -10.15 4.96 -15.57
N ARG A 168 -11.27 5.49 -16.07
CA ARG A 168 -11.52 5.62 -17.52
C ARG A 168 -10.55 6.57 -18.20
N ARG A 169 -10.20 7.69 -17.55
CA ARG A 169 -9.16 8.61 -18.06
C ARG A 169 -7.82 7.89 -18.16
N LEU A 170 -7.45 7.16 -17.11
CA LEU A 170 -6.20 6.43 -17.05
C LEU A 170 -6.07 5.34 -18.12
N MET A 171 -7.14 4.58 -18.33
CA MET A 171 -7.16 3.55 -19.36
C MET A 171 -6.92 4.14 -20.76
N LYS A 172 -7.42 5.36 -21.03
CA LYS A 172 -7.17 6.06 -22.30
C LYS A 172 -5.76 6.62 -22.40
N SER A 173 -5.27 7.30 -21.36
CA SER A 173 -3.97 7.99 -21.41
C SER A 173 -2.76 7.08 -21.23
N TRP A 174 -2.92 5.92 -20.60
CA TRP A 174 -1.79 5.04 -20.31
C TRP A 174 -1.84 3.73 -21.10
N VAL A 175 -2.98 3.03 -21.09
CA VAL A 175 -3.08 1.70 -21.74
C VAL A 175 -3.22 1.83 -23.26
N GLN A 176 -3.92 2.86 -23.74
CA GLN A 176 -4.16 3.07 -25.16
C GLN A 176 -3.10 3.96 -25.83
N ALA A 177 -2.30 4.69 -25.06
CA ALA A 177 -1.21 5.52 -25.56
C ALA A 177 0.07 4.69 -25.70
N VAL A 178 0.25 4.07 -26.87
CA VAL A 178 1.47 3.33 -27.20
C VAL A 178 2.62 4.32 -27.42
N CYS A 179 3.77 4.08 -26.77
CA CYS A 179 5.01 4.89 -26.83
C CYS A 179 5.05 6.22 -26.05
N GLU A 180 3.98 6.63 -25.35
CA GLU A 180 4.07 7.78 -24.44
C GLU A 180 4.85 7.44 -23.15
N ALA A 181 5.51 8.44 -22.56
CA ALA A 181 6.15 8.27 -21.26
C ALA A 181 5.08 7.98 -20.20
N GLN A 182 5.30 6.95 -19.38
CA GLN A 182 4.36 6.59 -18.33
C GLN A 182 4.16 7.80 -17.38
N PRO A 183 2.93 8.22 -17.08
CA PRO A 183 2.66 9.43 -16.31
C PRO A 183 2.91 9.27 -14.80
N LEU A 184 4.12 8.81 -14.41
CA LEU A 184 4.55 8.55 -13.02
C LEU A 184 4.38 9.76 -12.08
N GLY A 185 4.37 10.98 -12.64
CA GLY A 185 4.11 12.23 -11.92
C GLY A 185 2.63 12.54 -11.66
N GLU A 186 1.68 11.92 -12.38
CA GLU A 186 0.23 11.99 -12.09
C GLU A 186 -0.23 10.85 -11.16
N PHE A 187 0.61 9.83 -10.96
CA PHE A 187 0.37 8.68 -10.09
C PHE A 187 0.87 8.73 -8.62
N PRO A 188 1.40 9.83 -8.03
CA PRO A 188 1.86 9.85 -6.63
C PRO A 188 0.88 9.23 -5.65
N SER A 189 -0.40 9.27 -6.00
CA SER A 189 -1.53 8.96 -5.15
C SER A 189 -2.55 8.06 -5.83
N ARG A 190 -2.16 6.98 -6.55
CA ARG A 190 -3.17 5.96 -6.95
C ARG A 190 -3.00 4.50 -6.53
N THR A 191 -1.80 4.02 -6.21
CA THR A 191 -1.59 2.58 -5.96
C THR A 191 -0.66 2.25 -4.77
N GLY A 192 -0.29 3.23 -3.95
CA GLY A 192 0.75 3.06 -2.94
C GLY A 192 2.14 2.90 -3.56
N GLY A 193 3.18 3.39 -2.88
CA GLY A 193 4.55 3.46 -3.43
C GLY A 193 5.13 2.13 -3.90
N GLY A 194 4.66 1.00 -3.34
CA GLY A 194 5.14 -0.34 -3.70
C GLY A 194 4.75 -0.80 -5.11
N PHE A 195 3.56 -0.44 -5.61
CA PHE A 195 3.08 -0.94 -6.92
C PHE A 195 3.75 -0.22 -8.11
N LEU A 196 4.16 1.04 -7.94
CA LEU A 196 4.77 1.84 -9.01
C LEU A 196 6.29 1.60 -9.15
N GLY A 197 6.95 1.11 -8.10
CA GLY A 197 8.36 0.71 -8.15
C GLY A 197 8.63 -0.37 -9.20
N ASP A 198 7.72 -1.33 -9.35
CA ASP A 198 7.85 -2.44 -10.31
C ASP A 198 7.67 -2.00 -11.77
N PHE A 199 6.77 -1.05 -12.06
CA PHE A 199 6.52 -0.61 -13.44
C PHE A 199 7.61 0.34 -13.98
N GLY A 200 8.30 1.08 -13.11
CA GLY A 200 9.42 1.95 -13.52
C GLY A 200 10.63 1.17 -14.02
N ALA A 201 10.82 -0.07 -13.57
CA ALA A 201 11.96 -0.91 -13.95
C ALA A 201 11.85 -1.50 -15.37
N GLY A 202 10.63 -1.57 -15.94
CA GLY A 202 10.37 -2.24 -17.22
C GLY A 202 10.79 -1.48 -18.49
N ARG A 203 11.35 -0.27 -18.37
CA ARG A 203 11.67 0.61 -19.50
C ARG A 203 13.16 0.85 -19.75
N GLY A 204 14.04 0.12 -19.05
CA GLY A 204 15.45 0.09 -19.40
C GLY A 204 15.62 -0.43 -20.84
N PRO A 205 16.37 0.24 -21.72
CA PRO A 205 16.57 -0.27 -23.08
C PRO A 205 17.21 -1.65 -22.97
N THR A 206 16.49 -2.68 -23.39
CA THR A 206 17.10 -3.99 -23.59
C THR A 206 18.12 -3.81 -24.71
N PRO A 207 19.39 -4.19 -24.52
CA PRO A 207 20.34 -4.19 -25.62
C PRO A 207 19.88 -5.26 -26.61
N VAL A 208 19.12 -4.85 -27.63
CA VAL A 208 18.67 -5.73 -28.71
C VAL A 208 19.91 -6.13 -29.50
N GLN A 209 20.38 -7.37 -29.29
CA GLN A 209 21.43 -7.94 -30.10
C GLN A 209 20.87 -8.34 -31.47
N LEU A 210 21.12 -7.51 -32.48
CA LEU A 210 21.11 -7.93 -33.88
C LEU A 210 22.58 -8.08 -34.31
N VAL A 211 23.21 -9.21 -34.01
CA VAL A 211 24.57 -9.50 -34.48
C VAL A 211 24.47 -10.51 -35.63
N PRO A 212 24.68 -10.13 -36.90
CA PRO A 212 24.79 -11.09 -37.99
C PRO A 212 26.10 -11.87 -37.84
N SER A 213 26.15 -13.08 -38.39
CA SER A 213 27.27 -14.03 -38.31
C SER A 213 28.61 -13.43 -38.76
N VAL A 214 29.47 -13.02 -37.80
CA VAL A 214 30.84 -12.53 -38.05
C VAL A 214 31.86 -13.66 -37.75
N PRO A 215 32.97 -13.80 -38.51
CA PRO A 215 33.98 -14.87 -38.34
C PRO A 215 34.57 -15.04 -36.93
N GLN A 216 34.91 -16.28 -36.56
CA GLN A 216 35.25 -16.76 -35.21
C GLN A 216 36.30 -15.93 -34.42
N THR A 217 37.33 -15.37 -35.07
CA THR A 217 38.34 -14.54 -34.38
C THR A 217 37.86 -13.13 -34.02
N SER A 218 36.87 -12.61 -34.75
CA SER A 218 36.18 -11.36 -34.40
C SER A 218 35.17 -11.56 -33.27
N GLN A 219 34.75 -12.80 -33.01
CA GLN A 219 33.78 -13.13 -31.96
C GLN A 219 34.41 -13.03 -30.57
N ASP A 220 35.68 -13.42 -30.39
CA ASP A 220 36.34 -13.35 -29.08
C ASP A 220 36.51 -11.91 -28.61
N ILE A 221 36.99 -11.03 -29.50
CA ILE A 221 37.15 -9.60 -29.22
C ILE A 221 35.76 -8.95 -28.99
N SER A 222 34.77 -9.30 -29.81
CA SER A 222 33.38 -8.84 -29.65
C SER A 222 32.77 -9.27 -28.32
N CYS A 223 33.05 -10.51 -27.86
CA CYS A 223 32.56 -11.04 -26.60
C CYS A 223 33.17 -10.29 -25.40
N VAL A 224 34.48 -10.02 -25.41
CA VAL A 224 35.14 -9.24 -24.36
C VAL A 224 34.59 -7.81 -24.29
N VAL A 225 34.44 -7.15 -25.44
CA VAL A 225 33.87 -5.80 -25.51
C VAL A 225 32.43 -5.79 -25.01
N PHE A 226 31.63 -6.81 -25.36
CA PHE A 226 30.25 -6.96 -24.89
C PHE A 226 30.17 -7.23 -23.39
N ALA A 227 31.06 -8.06 -22.83
CA ALA A 227 31.11 -8.32 -21.39
C ALA A 227 31.44 -7.04 -20.60
N ILE A 228 32.43 -6.27 -21.06
CA ILE A 228 32.76 -4.96 -20.46
C ILE A 228 31.56 -4.02 -20.57
N PHE A 229 30.93 -3.93 -21.74
CA PHE A 229 29.74 -3.12 -21.93
C PHE A 229 28.61 -3.53 -20.98
N ASN A 230 28.33 -4.82 -20.80
CA ASN A 230 27.28 -5.29 -19.89
C ASN A 230 27.56 -4.93 -18.44
N VAL A 231 28.80 -5.07 -17.98
CA VAL A 231 29.18 -4.70 -16.60
C VAL A 231 29.03 -3.19 -16.41
N VAL A 232 29.51 -2.39 -17.36
CA VAL A 232 29.36 -0.92 -17.32
C VAL A 232 27.88 -0.52 -17.39
N TRP A 233 27.10 -1.12 -18.28
CA TRP A 233 25.68 -0.84 -18.43
C TRP A 233 24.89 -1.23 -17.18
N ALA A 234 25.12 -2.42 -16.62
CA ALA A 234 24.42 -2.88 -15.42
C ALA A 234 24.73 -2.01 -14.20
N THR A 235 25.99 -1.58 -14.04
CA THR A 235 26.39 -0.68 -12.96
C THR A 235 25.76 0.71 -13.13
N LEU A 236 25.83 1.30 -14.33
CA LEU A 236 25.19 2.59 -14.62
C LEU A 236 23.67 2.52 -14.45
N PHE A 237 23.03 1.44 -14.88
CA PHE A 237 21.59 1.23 -14.73
C PHE A 237 21.19 1.20 -13.24
N LEU A 238 21.92 0.45 -12.41
CA LEU A 238 21.63 0.38 -10.98
C LEU A 238 21.83 1.72 -10.27
N GLU A 239 22.88 2.48 -10.62
CA GLU A 239 23.10 3.81 -10.05
C GLU A 239 22.06 4.83 -10.51
N GLU A 240 21.67 4.80 -11.79
CA GLU A 240 20.59 5.64 -12.30
C GLU A 240 19.26 5.29 -11.63
N TRP A 241 18.99 4.00 -11.41
CA TRP A 241 17.80 3.54 -10.71
C TRP A 241 17.76 4.03 -9.26
N LYS A 242 18.87 3.96 -8.52
CA LYS A 242 18.96 4.51 -7.15
C LYS A 242 18.64 6.00 -7.13
N ARG A 243 19.24 6.78 -8.05
CA ARG A 243 19.02 8.23 -8.15
C ARG A 243 17.55 8.54 -8.47
N ARG A 244 16.98 7.83 -9.46
CA ARG A 244 15.60 8.03 -9.89
C ARG A 244 14.60 7.58 -8.81
N GLY A 245 14.89 6.50 -8.11
CA GLY A 245 14.12 6.02 -6.96
C GLY A 245 14.07 7.06 -5.84
N ALA A 246 15.21 7.67 -5.50
CA ALA A 246 15.27 8.74 -4.51
C ALA A 246 14.50 9.99 -4.95
N GLU A 247 14.59 10.39 -6.23
CA GLU A 247 13.81 11.50 -6.77
C GLU A 247 12.29 11.26 -6.67
N PHE A 248 11.84 10.05 -6.98
CA PHE A 248 10.43 9.68 -6.84
C PHE A 248 10.00 9.62 -5.37
N ALA A 249 10.79 9.02 -4.49
CA ALA A 249 10.51 8.98 -3.04
C ALA A 249 10.41 10.40 -2.44
N TYR A 250 11.27 11.33 -2.88
CA TYR A 250 11.19 12.74 -2.49
C TYR A 250 9.91 13.40 -3.01
N LYS A 251 9.60 13.25 -4.31
CA LYS A 251 8.39 13.81 -4.92
C LYS A 251 7.10 13.27 -4.30
N TRP A 252 7.11 12.01 -3.88
CA TRP A 252 5.98 11.35 -3.21
C TRP A 252 5.95 11.60 -1.69
N GLY A 253 6.97 12.24 -1.13
CA GLY A 253 7.06 12.53 0.30
C GLY A 253 7.30 11.30 1.18
N THR A 254 7.65 10.15 0.59
CA THR A 254 7.92 8.88 1.31
C THR A 254 9.40 8.70 1.65
N LEU A 255 10.26 9.67 1.33
CA LEU A 255 11.70 9.58 1.62
C LEU A 255 11.99 9.58 3.13
N ASP A 256 11.22 10.34 3.90
CA ASP A 256 11.41 10.55 5.33
C ASP A 256 10.46 9.71 6.18
N THR A 257 10.02 8.54 5.69
CA THR A 257 9.17 7.65 6.51
C THR A 257 9.88 7.32 7.82
N PRO A 258 9.17 7.38 8.96
CA PRO A 258 9.77 7.13 10.27
C PRO A 258 10.44 5.74 10.28
N ALA A 259 11.49 5.61 11.10
CA ALA A 259 12.26 4.37 11.19
C ALA A 259 11.33 3.15 11.40
N GLU A 260 11.63 2.02 10.75
CA GLU A 260 10.92 0.72 10.86
C GLU A 260 10.61 0.32 12.32
N SER A 261 11.39 0.81 13.29
CA SER A 261 11.17 0.58 14.72
C SER A 261 9.90 1.21 15.30
N ILE A 262 9.31 2.21 14.64
CA ILE A 262 8.07 2.88 15.06
C ILE A 262 6.86 2.26 14.32
N GLU A 263 7.10 1.46 13.28
CA GLU A 263 6.04 0.80 12.53
C GLU A 263 5.31 -0.24 13.39
N GLU A 264 3.99 -0.26 13.28
CA GLU A 264 3.17 -1.19 14.04
C GLU A 264 3.46 -2.65 13.64
N PRO A 265 3.48 -3.57 14.61
CA PRO A 265 3.64 -4.98 14.29
C PRO A 265 2.49 -5.46 13.42
N ARG A 266 2.80 -6.25 12.39
CA ARG A 266 1.80 -6.84 11.51
C ARG A 266 0.67 -7.52 12.31
N PRO A 267 -0.60 -7.43 11.89
CA PRO A 267 -1.74 -7.93 12.68
C PRO A 267 -1.70 -9.43 12.99
N GLN A 268 -1.04 -10.22 12.14
CA GLN A 268 -0.89 -11.67 12.33
C GLN A 268 0.31 -12.04 13.22
N PHE A 269 1.04 -11.05 13.74
CA PHE A 269 2.18 -11.28 14.59
C PHE A 269 1.74 -11.88 15.93
N ARG A 270 2.36 -13.00 16.31
CA ARG A 270 2.11 -13.67 17.58
C ARG A 270 3.39 -13.72 18.38
N GLY A 271 3.27 -13.43 19.68
CA GLY A 271 4.39 -13.40 20.60
C GLY A 271 3.95 -13.60 22.05
N MET A 272 4.91 -13.54 22.95
CA MET A 272 4.64 -13.48 24.38
C MET A 272 4.37 -12.03 24.76
N LYS A 273 3.36 -11.78 25.59
CA LYS A 273 3.09 -10.44 26.11
C LYS A 273 4.27 -9.96 26.95
N ARG A 274 4.75 -8.75 26.70
CA ARG A 274 5.86 -8.12 27.43
C ARG A 274 5.62 -6.60 27.46
N ILE A 275 6.10 -5.94 28.50
CA ILE A 275 6.21 -4.48 28.52
C ILE A 275 7.44 -4.07 27.72
N SER A 276 7.24 -3.20 26.72
CA SER A 276 8.30 -2.68 25.87
C SER A 276 9.31 -1.88 26.69
N PRO A 277 10.63 -2.12 26.57
CA PRO A 277 11.64 -1.34 27.27
C PRO A 277 11.78 0.09 26.72
N VAL A 278 11.23 0.37 25.53
CA VAL A 278 11.33 1.68 24.87
C VAL A 278 10.06 2.49 25.09
N THR A 279 8.89 1.92 24.76
CA THR A 279 7.61 2.65 24.82
C THR A 279 6.90 2.49 26.16
N SER A 280 7.34 1.57 27.03
CA SER A 280 6.66 1.19 28.27
C SER A 280 5.22 0.69 28.08
N ALA A 281 4.80 0.41 26.84
CA ALA A 281 3.49 -0.13 26.51
C ALA A 281 3.52 -1.68 26.46
N GLU A 282 2.36 -2.31 26.61
CA GLU A 282 2.24 -3.76 26.40
C GLU A 282 2.35 -4.12 24.92
N GLU A 283 3.30 -4.98 24.58
CA GLU A 283 3.54 -5.44 23.22
C GLU A 283 3.66 -6.97 23.14
N PHE A 284 3.44 -7.52 21.96
CA PHE A 284 3.82 -8.90 21.68
C PHE A 284 5.31 -8.95 21.32
N TYR A 285 6.06 -9.80 22.01
CA TYR A 285 7.50 -9.99 21.77
C TYR A 285 7.78 -11.42 21.30
N TYR A 286 8.56 -11.55 20.23
CA TYR A 286 9.08 -12.83 19.75
C TYR A 286 10.62 -12.82 19.80
N PRO A 287 11.26 -13.77 20.50
CA PRO A 287 12.70 -13.72 20.73
C PRO A 287 13.50 -13.95 19.42
N PRO A 288 14.54 -13.15 19.15
CA PRO A 288 15.25 -13.15 17.87
C PRO A 288 15.97 -14.48 17.59
N TRP A 289 16.48 -15.16 18.64
CA TRP A 289 17.16 -16.44 18.48
C TRP A 289 16.23 -17.56 17.98
N LYS A 290 14.95 -17.57 18.38
CA LYS A 290 13.97 -18.53 17.86
C LYS A 290 13.65 -18.24 16.40
N ARG A 291 13.59 -16.96 16.03
CA ARG A 291 13.37 -16.53 14.64
C ARG A 291 14.55 -16.97 13.75
N LEU A 292 15.77 -16.77 14.22
CA LEU A 292 16.97 -17.21 13.52
C LEU A 292 17.02 -18.74 13.40
N LEU A 293 16.71 -19.47 14.48
CA LEU A 293 16.64 -20.93 14.46
C LEU A 293 15.65 -21.44 13.39
N PHE A 294 14.46 -20.85 13.33
CA PHE A 294 13.45 -21.22 12.33
C PHE A 294 13.90 -20.87 10.90
N GLN A 295 14.48 -19.69 10.70
CA GLN A 295 15.03 -19.30 9.40
C GLN A 295 16.14 -20.26 8.95
N CYS A 296 17.06 -20.64 9.85
CA CYS A 296 18.19 -21.49 9.54
C CYS A 296 17.84 -22.97 9.40
N LEU A 297 16.92 -23.51 10.21
CA LEU A 297 16.60 -24.95 10.22
C LEU A 297 15.38 -25.31 9.37
N VAL A 298 14.54 -24.34 9.00
CA VAL A 298 13.32 -24.59 8.20
C VAL A 298 13.39 -23.86 6.87
N SER A 299 13.50 -22.54 6.87
CA SER A 299 13.45 -21.77 5.61
C SER A 299 14.63 -22.06 4.69
N LEU A 300 15.87 -22.02 5.20
CA LEU A 300 17.07 -22.28 4.39
C LEU A 300 17.10 -23.70 3.80
N PRO A 301 16.84 -24.79 4.55
CA PRO A 301 16.84 -26.14 3.99
C PRO A 301 15.72 -26.36 2.96
N VAL A 302 14.54 -25.77 3.18
CA VAL A 302 13.45 -25.84 2.19
C VAL A 302 13.84 -25.12 0.90
N CYS A 303 14.42 -23.93 0.99
CA CYS A 303 14.94 -23.22 -0.18
C CYS A 303 16.01 -24.03 -0.92
N LEU A 304 16.97 -24.61 -0.20
CA LEU A 304 18.02 -25.45 -0.79
C LEU A 304 17.43 -26.70 -1.45
N ALA A 305 16.46 -27.37 -0.81
CA ALA A 305 15.79 -28.53 -1.39
C ALA A 305 15.04 -28.17 -2.68
N CYS A 306 14.35 -27.02 -2.72
CA CYS A 306 13.72 -26.52 -3.94
C CYS A 306 14.76 -26.23 -5.05
N LEU A 307 15.88 -25.61 -4.72
CA LEU A 307 16.96 -25.35 -5.69
C LEU A 307 17.58 -26.65 -6.23
N ILE A 308 17.81 -27.64 -5.36
CA ILE A 308 18.31 -28.96 -5.76
C ILE A 308 17.29 -29.66 -6.67
N LEU A 309 16.00 -29.61 -6.33
CA LEU A 309 14.94 -30.21 -7.15
C LEU A 309 14.90 -29.58 -8.54
N VAL A 310 14.94 -28.25 -8.63
CA VAL A 310 14.98 -27.53 -9.92
C VAL A 310 16.24 -27.92 -10.72
N PHE A 311 17.39 -28.03 -10.06
CA PHE A 311 18.63 -28.47 -10.68
C PHE A 311 18.56 -29.90 -11.22
N LEU A 312 18.01 -30.83 -10.46
CA LEU A 312 17.82 -32.22 -10.88
C LEU A 312 16.83 -32.35 -12.05
N LEU A 313 15.75 -31.57 -12.03
CA LEU A 313 14.81 -31.50 -13.15
C LEU A 313 15.49 -30.98 -14.42
N MET A 314 16.30 -29.93 -14.30
CA MET A 314 17.09 -29.41 -15.42
C MET A 314 18.04 -30.47 -15.99
N LEU A 315 18.76 -31.22 -15.14
CA LEU A 315 19.59 -32.34 -15.59
C LEU A 315 18.78 -33.45 -16.25
N GLY A 316 17.62 -33.78 -15.70
CA GLY A 316 16.69 -34.75 -16.31
C GLY A 316 16.22 -34.31 -17.70
N CYS A 317 15.88 -33.04 -17.87
CA CYS A 317 15.54 -32.47 -19.18
C CYS A 317 16.71 -32.58 -20.16
N PHE A 318 17.94 -32.28 -19.73
CA PHE A 318 19.12 -32.42 -20.60
C PHE A 318 19.44 -33.86 -20.99
N GLN A 319 19.13 -34.85 -20.15
CA GLN A 319 19.32 -36.26 -20.49
C GLN A 319 18.23 -36.78 -21.45
N LEU A 320 17.05 -36.17 -21.46
CA LEU A 320 15.94 -36.52 -22.35
C LEU A 320 16.03 -35.85 -23.73
N GLN A 321 16.82 -34.77 -23.83
CA GLN A 321 16.96 -33.93 -25.02
C GLN A 321 18.20 -34.33 -25.84
#